data_AF-A0A385SLV1-F1
#
_entry.id   AF-A0A385SLV1-F1
#
_cell.length_a   1.000
_cell.length_b   1.000
_cell.length_c   1.000
_cell.angle_alpha   90.00
_cell.angle_beta   90.00
_cell.angle_gamma   90.00
#
_symmetry.space_group_name_H-M   'P 1'
#
loop_
_entity.id
_entity.type
_entity.pdbx_description
1 polymer ?
#
loop_
_entity_poly.entity_id
_entity_poly.type
_entity_poly.pdbx_seq_one_letter_code
_entity_poly.pdbx_strand_id
1 'polypeptide(L)'
;MANLLKKAMGLFVEFDEGPDDQRAPRNDSSPTPPPRATARAVLNAEELDKFGKHFEKLFDQQNLPGPDYYEFMKMMETLEAHIKDEKARISATFAALAIQGLTKEKLVETAKTYQEIIRHDQAQFEKTASEKRDKEIGQKLKDVQGLEENTARHAETIQKLTKEISDSQQAMEKLKQTIAEEEGKLNRNKQGYLTACEAMFGKIADDITKIQTNL
;
A
#
# COMPACT_ATOMS: atom_id res chain seq x y z
N MET A 1 -12.13 -21.09 10.77
CA MET A 1 -11.68 -19.68 10.85
C MET A 1 -12.23 -19.02 12.13
N ALA A 2 -11.70 -19.39 13.30
CA ALA A 2 -12.23 -18.96 14.61
C ALA A 2 -11.19 -18.27 15.52
N ASN A 3 -9.98 -17.99 15.01
CA ASN A 3 -8.84 -17.51 15.83
C ASN A 3 -8.39 -16.07 15.57
N LEU A 4 -9.09 -15.31 14.72
CA LEU A 4 -8.79 -13.87 14.55
C LEU A 4 -9.66 -12.94 15.41
N LEU A 5 -10.80 -13.41 15.92
CA LEU A 5 -11.71 -12.58 16.71
C LEU A 5 -11.35 -12.52 18.22
N LYS A 6 -10.53 -13.45 18.73
CA LYS A 6 -10.10 -13.46 20.15
C LYS A 6 -9.00 -12.44 20.48
N LYS A 7 -8.34 -11.84 19.47
CA LYS A 7 -7.19 -10.94 19.69
C LYS A 7 -7.58 -9.45 19.79
N ALA A 8 -8.83 -9.10 19.50
CA ALA A 8 -9.31 -7.72 19.53
C ALA A 8 -10.08 -7.33 20.81
N MET A 9 -10.40 -8.29 21.69
CA MET A 9 -11.22 -8.07 22.90
C MET A 9 -10.37 -7.89 24.19
N GLY A 10 -9.05 -7.82 24.07
CA GLY A 10 -8.13 -7.80 25.22
C GLY A 10 -7.60 -6.44 25.66
N LEU A 11 -8.16 -5.32 25.18
CA LEU A 11 -7.57 -3.99 25.43
C LEU A 11 -8.48 -2.97 26.13
N PHE A 12 -9.57 -3.39 26.76
CA PHE A 12 -10.38 -2.47 27.56
C PHE A 12 -11.00 -3.19 28.75
N VAL A 13 -10.33 -3.11 29.92
CA VAL A 13 -10.88 -2.87 31.27
C VAL A 13 -9.67 -2.62 32.21
N GLU A 14 -9.41 -1.33 32.46
CA GLU A 14 -9.30 -0.65 33.76
C GLU A 14 -8.50 -1.29 34.93
N PHE A 15 -7.54 -0.54 35.50
CA PHE A 15 -7.32 -0.39 36.95
C PHE A 15 -6.53 0.89 37.27
N ASP A 16 -7.27 1.85 37.85
CA ASP A 16 -7.05 2.66 39.07
C ASP A 16 -5.71 3.35 39.42
N GLU A 17 -5.85 4.54 40.03
CA GLU A 17 -4.84 5.53 40.40
C GLU A 17 -4.00 5.17 41.65
N GLY A 18 -2.75 5.65 41.69
CA GLY A 18 -1.93 5.79 42.91
C GLY A 18 -0.52 6.36 42.62
N PRO A 19 0.10 7.18 43.52
CA PRO A 19 0.99 8.27 43.10
C PRO A 19 2.50 8.06 43.32
N ASP A 20 3.24 9.03 42.77
CA ASP A 20 4.61 9.51 43.03
C ASP A 20 5.84 8.97 42.26
N ASP A 21 6.31 9.88 41.40
CA ASP A 21 7.67 10.42 41.29
C ASP A 21 8.86 9.48 41.07
N GLN A 22 9.39 9.50 39.84
CA GLN A 22 10.83 9.72 39.61
C GLN A 22 11.16 10.06 38.15
N ARG A 23 11.89 11.17 38.00
CA ARG A 23 12.43 11.75 36.76
C ARG A 23 13.47 10.85 36.08
N ALA A 24 13.38 10.73 34.75
CA ALA A 24 14.51 10.43 33.85
C ALA A 24 14.16 10.90 32.40
N PRO A 25 15.16 11.18 31.53
CA PRO A 25 15.11 12.25 30.54
C PRO A 25 14.38 11.87 29.25
N ARG A 26 13.79 12.89 28.60
CA ARG A 26 13.17 12.82 27.28
C ARG A 26 14.24 12.59 26.22
N ASN A 27 14.20 11.43 25.58
CA ASN A 27 14.95 11.16 24.37
C ASN A 27 14.11 11.67 23.18
N ASP A 28 14.45 12.87 22.71
CA ASP A 28 13.83 13.47 21.52
C ASP A 28 14.43 12.77 20.29
N SER A 29 13.66 11.88 19.68
CA SER A 29 14.02 11.20 18.42
C SER A 29 13.00 11.57 17.36
N SER A 30 13.26 12.68 16.67
CA SER A 30 12.58 13.01 15.42
C SER A 30 13.02 12.01 14.33
N PRO A 31 12.11 11.51 13.48
CA PRO A 31 12.47 10.59 12.41
C PRO A 31 13.24 11.36 11.34
N THR A 32 14.55 11.08 11.25
CA THR A 32 15.38 11.54 10.14
C THR A 32 14.96 10.80 8.87
N PRO A 33 14.66 11.48 7.75
CA PRO A 33 14.40 10.80 6.48
C PRO A 33 15.66 10.04 6.04
N PRO A 34 15.52 8.84 5.47
CA PRO A 34 16.68 8.03 5.09
C PRO A 34 17.52 8.76 4.03
N PRO A 35 18.86 8.71 4.12
CA PRO A 35 19.72 9.26 3.09
C PRO A 35 19.45 8.50 1.79
N ARG A 36 19.00 9.22 0.77
CA ARG A 36 18.90 8.72 -0.61
C ARG A 36 20.31 8.47 -1.13
N ALA A 37 20.85 7.29 -0.82
CA ALA A 37 22.04 6.78 -1.48
C ALA A 37 21.71 6.62 -2.96
N THR A 38 22.32 7.43 -3.82
CA THR A 38 22.40 7.17 -5.25
C THR A 38 23.30 5.95 -5.44
N ALA A 39 22.73 4.77 -5.28
CA ALA A 39 23.38 3.53 -5.68
C ALA A 39 23.75 3.68 -7.17
N ARG A 40 25.04 3.73 -7.47
CA ARG A 40 25.54 3.71 -8.83
C ARG A 40 25.17 2.34 -9.38
N ALA A 41 24.17 2.28 -10.26
CA ALA A 41 23.72 1.03 -10.84
C ALA A 41 24.90 0.38 -11.56
N VAL A 42 25.30 -0.81 -11.11
CA VAL A 42 26.27 -1.63 -11.82
C VAL A 42 25.49 -2.35 -12.90
N LEU A 43 25.66 -1.91 -14.15
CA LEU A 43 25.09 -2.61 -15.31
C LEU A 43 25.73 -3.99 -15.40
N ASN A 44 24.92 -5.02 -15.63
CA ASN A 44 25.45 -6.33 -15.95
C ASN A 44 25.93 -6.38 -17.42
N ALA A 45 26.68 -7.43 -17.79
CA ALA A 45 27.27 -7.53 -19.11
C ALA A 45 26.23 -7.57 -20.25
N GLU A 46 25.06 -8.18 -20.01
CA GLU A 46 23.97 -8.26 -21.00
C GLU A 46 23.29 -6.90 -21.21
N GLU A 47 23.10 -6.13 -20.15
CA GLU A 47 22.58 -4.77 -20.22
C GLU A 47 23.55 -3.85 -20.97
N LEU A 48 24.84 -3.98 -20.68
CA LEU A 48 25.88 -3.21 -21.37
C LEU A 48 25.91 -3.53 -22.88
N ASP A 49 25.84 -4.81 -23.25
CA ASP A 49 25.75 -5.26 -24.64
C ASP A 49 24.50 -4.71 -25.34
N LYS A 50 23.34 -4.74 -24.67
CA LYS A 50 22.10 -4.19 -25.21
C LYS A 50 22.20 -2.69 -25.49
N PHE A 51 22.78 -1.91 -24.56
CA PHE A 51 22.97 -0.47 -24.77
C PHE A 51 24.02 -0.19 -25.86
N GLY A 52 25.09 -0.99 -25.93
CA GLY A 52 26.07 -0.93 -27.03
C GLY A 52 25.40 -1.10 -28.40
N LYS A 53 24.62 -2.17 -28.58
CA LYS A 53 23.86 -2.42 -29.81
C LYS A 53 22.86 -1.33 -30.16
N HIS A 54 22.25 -0.68 -29.15
CA HIS A 54 21.38 0.47 -29.38
C HIS A 54 22.15 1.64 -29.98
N PHE A 55 23.31 1.99 -29.42
CA PHE A 55 24.13 3.10 -29.94
C PHE A 55 24.75 2.79 -31.31
N GLU A 56 25.18 1.55 -31.55
CA GLU A 56 25.62 1.12 -32.91
C GLU A 56 24.52 1.35 -33.94
N LYS A 57 23.29 0.90 -33.64
CA LYS A 57 22.15 1.12 -34.52
C LYS A 57 21.82 2.60 -34.69
N LEU A 58 21.90 3.39 -33.62
CA LEU A 58 21.65 4.83 -33.67
C LEU A 58 22.67 5.53 -34.58
N PHE A 59 23.94 5.17 -34.48
CA PHE A 59 25.00 5.73 -35.32
C PHE A 59 24.87 5.25 -36.77
N ASP A 60 24.56 3.97 -37.01
CA ASP A 60 24.30 3.48 -38.38
C ASP A 60 23.13 4.24 -39.04
N GLN A 61 22.10 4.61 -38.28
CA GLN A 61 20.96 5.39 -38.78
C GLN A 61 21.28 6.87 -39.03
N GLN A 62 22.27 7.42 -38.34
CA GLN A 62 22.69 8.82 -38.43
C GLN A 62 24.07 8.97 -39.10
N ASN A 63 24.51 7.94 -39.85
CA ASN A 63 25.86 7.90 -40.38
C ASN A 63 26.12 9.05 -41.36
N LEU A 64 27.29 9.68 -41.27
CA LEU A 64 27.62 10.83 -42.10
C LEU A 64 28.32 10.36 -43.41
N PRO A 65 28.29 11.18 -44.48
CA PRO A 65 28.92 10.79 -45.74
C PRO A 65 30.47 10.87 -45.69
N GLY A 66 31.10 9.85 -46.27
CA GLY A 66 32.56 9.70 -46.31
C GLY A 66 33.14 9.24 -44.98
N PRO A 67 34.48 9.12 -44.85
CA PRO A 67 35.07 8.70 -43.58
C PRO A 67 34.80 9.75 -42.50
N ASP A 68 34.38 9.30 -41.33
CA ASP A 68 34.08 10.12 -40.16
C ASP A 68 34.56 9.48 -38.83
N TYR A 69 34.15 10.05 -37.69
CA TYR A 69 34.48 9.55 -36.36
C TYR A 69 33.98 8.12 -36.07
N TYR A 70 32.82 7.72 -36.57
CA TYR A 70 32.25 6.40 -36.37
C TYR A 70 33.04 5.32 -37.10
N GLU A 71 33.47 5.54 -38.35
CA GLU A 71 34.40 4.63 -39.03
C GLU A 71 35.77 4.61 -38.34
N PHE A 72 36.24 5.76 -37.86
CA PHE A 72 37.46 5.83 -37.04
C PHE A 72 37.33 4.98 -35.77
N MET A 73 36.20 5.07 -35.05
CA MET A 73 35.91 4.28 -33.85
C MET A 73 35.86 2.77 -34.16
N LYS A 74 35.11 2.34 -35.18
CA LYS A 74 35.04 0.92 -35.59
C LYS A 74 36.41 0.37 -35.97
N MET A 75 37.23 1.15 -36.67
CA MET A 75 38.58 0.74 -37.05
C MET A 75 39.53 0.68 -35.84
N MET A 76 39.40 1.61 -34.88
CA MET A 76 40.13 1.57 -33.60
C MET A 76 39.79 0.31 -32.79
N GLU A 77 38.53 -0.09 -32.73
CA GLU A 77 38.09 -1.32 -32.06
C GLU A 77 38.64 -2.56 -32.78
N THR A 78 38.52 -2.60 -34.10
CA THR A 78 39.03 -3.73 -34.92
C THR A 78 40.55 -3.92 -34.76
N LEU A 79 41.31 -2.81 -34.75
CA LEU A 79 42.77 -2.86 -34.63
C LEU A 79 43.24 -3.14 -33.21
N GLU A 80 42.40 -3.07 -32.19
CA GLU A 80 42.75 -3.37 -30.81
C GLU A 80 43.32 -4.79 -30.63
N ALA A 81 42.85 -5.74 -31.43
CA ALA A 81 43.34 -7.11 -31.41
C ALA A 81 44.82 -7.21 -31.79
N HIS A 82 45.33 -6.30 -32.63
CA HIS A 82 46.65 -6.38 -33.24
C HIS A 82 47.62 -5.29 -32.77
N ILE A 83 47.12 -4.09 -32.46
CA ILE A 83 47.91 -2.93 -32.01
C ILE A 83 47.40 -2.51 -30.64
N LYS A 84 48.01 -3.06 -29.59
CA LYS A 84 47.63 -2.77 -28.19
C LYS A 84 48.00 -1.35 -27.76
N ASP A 85 49.07 -0.80 -28.30
CA ASP A 85 49.47 0.59 -28.05
C ASP A 85 48.45 1.56 -28.70
N GLU A 86 47.70 2.27 -27.86
CA GLU A 86 46.61 3.15 -28.30
C GLU A 86 47.12 4.29 -29.19
N LYS A 87 48.29 4.87 -28.87
CA LYS A 87 48.84 6.00 -29.64
C LYS A 87 49.24 5.57 -31.06
N ALA A 88 49.90 4.42 -31.18
CA ALA A 88 50.24 3.83 -32.47
C ALA A 88 48.97 3.46 -33.25
N ARG A 89 47.96 2.91 -32.57
CA ARG A 89 46.66 2.55 -33.16
C ARG A 89 45.89 3.77 -33.68
N ILE A 90 45.78 4.84 -32.89
CA ILE A 90 45.22 6.13 -33.33
C ILE A 90 45.93 6.64 -34.59
N SER A 91 47.26 6.63 -34.58
CA SER A 91 48.07 7.12 -35.69
C SER A 91 47.87 6.27 -36.96
N ALA A 92 47.80 4.95 -36.81
CA ALA A 92 47.57 4.01 -37.90
C ALA A 92 46.15 4.16 -38.49
N THR A 93 45.13 4.21 -37.64
CA THR A 93 43.73 4.42 -38.06
C THR A 93 43.57 5.75 -38.80
N PHE A 94 44.14 6.83 -38.25
CA PHE A 94 44.07 8.14 -38.89
C PHE A 94 44.76 8.14 -40.25
N ALA A 95 45.95 7.57 -40.36
CA ALA A 95 46.66 7.49 -41.64
C ALA A 95 45.86 6.71 -42.70
N ALA A 96 45.20 5.60 -42.31
CA ALA A 96 44.38 4.80 -43.21
C ALA A 96 43.13 5.55 -43.73
N LEU A 97 42.43 6.27 -42.86
CA LEU A 97 41.24 7.03 -43.22
C LEU A 97 41.56 8.38 -43.89
N ALA A 98 42.73 8.97 -43.62
CA ALA A 98 43.18 10.21 -44.25
C ALA A 98 43.38 10.06 -45.76
N ILE A 99 43.83 8.88 -46.22
CA ILE A 99 43.91 8.54 -47.66
C ILE A 99 42.53 8.63 -48.33
N GLN A 100 41.45 8.36 -47.58
CA GLN A 100 40.07 8.43 -48.04
C GLN A 100 39.43 9.82 -47.84
N GLY A 101 40.21 10.80 -47.39
CA GLY A 101 39.77 12.19 -47.22
C GLY A 101 39.37 12.59 -45.80
N LEU A 102 39.64 11.77 -44.79
CA LEU A 102 39.44 12.18 -43.38
C LEU A 102 40.51 13.21 -42.97
N THR A 103 40.08 14.37 -42.48
CA THR A 103 40.98 15.36 -41.85
C THR A 103 40.80 15.34 -40.33
N LYS A 104 41.77 15.91 -39.60
CA LYS A 104 41.67 16.03 -38.14
C LYS A 104 40.47 16.89 -37.74
N GLU A 105 40.22 17.95 -38.49
CA GLU A 105 39.10 18.87 -38.30
C GLU A 105 37.78 18.13 -38.47
N LYS A 106 37.63 17.37 -39.57
CA LYS A 106 36.43 16.56 -39.82
C LYS A 106 36.23 15.48 -38.76
N LEU A 107 37.31 14.82 -38.31
CA LEU A 107 37.23 13.82 -37.25
C LEU A 107 36.68 14.42 -35.94
N VAL A 108 37.17 15.59 -35.53
CA VAL A 108 36.70 16.27 -34.31
C VAL A 108 35.28 16.82 -34.48
N GLU A 109 34.96 17.37 -35.64
CA GLU A 109 33.62 17.89 -35.94
C GLU A 109 32.58 16.78 -35.90
N THR A 110 32.82 15.69 -36.60
CA THR A 110 31.90 14.54 -36.66
C THR A 110 31.79 13.85 -35.30
N ALA A 111 32.86 13.78 -34.50
CA ALA A 111 32.79 13.30 -33.11
C ALA A 111 31.81 14.14 -32.26
N LYS A 112 31.84 15.47 -32.40
CA LYS A 112 30.89 16.36 -31.71
C LYS A 112 29.46 16.13 -32.21
N THR A 113 29.27 15.90 -33.50
CA THR A 113 27.95 15.55 -34.05
C THR A 113 27.40 14.27 -33.41
N TYR A 114 28.20 13.21 -33.28
CA TYR A 114 27.77 11.99 -32.57
C TYR A 114 27.50 12.23 -31.09
N GLN A 115 28.24 13.11 -30.41
CA GLN A 115 27.90 13.52 -29.05
C GLN A 115 26.52 14.19 -28.96
N GLU A 116 26.17 15.08 -29.88
CA GLU A 116 24.83 15.70 -29.91
C GLU A 116 23.73 14.69 -30.26
N ILE A 117 24.00 13.71 -31.14
CA ILE A 117 23.07 12.61 -31.42
C ILE A 117 22.78 11.81 -30.14
N ILE A 118 23.80 11.46 -29.36
CA ILE A 118 23.63 10.76 -28.07
C ILE A 118 22.83 11.62 -27.10
N ARG A 119 23.13 12.93 -26.99
CA ARG A 119 22.38 13.83 -26.10
C ARG A 119 20.91 13.92 -26.48
N HIS A 120 20.60 13.98 -27.77
CA HIS A 120 19.23 14.00 -28.24
C HIS A 120 18.51 12.68 -27.91
N ASP A 121 19.14 11.53 -28.17
CA ASP A 121 18.59 10.21 -27.83
C ASP A 121 18.37 10.07 -26.31
N GLN A 122 19.33 10.52 -25.50
CA GLN A 122 19.21 10.57 -24.04
C GLN A 122 17.97 11.37 -23.61
N ALA A 123 17.78 12.58 -24.16
CA ALA A 123 16.64 13.43 -23.81
C ALA A 123 15.30 12.77 -24.18
N GLN A 124 15.21 12.09 -25.34
CA GLN A 124 14.01 11.34 -25.74
C GLN A 124 13.76 10.13 -24.84
N PHE A 125 14.83 9.43 -24.45
CA PHE A 125 14.75 8.30 -23.52
C PHE A 125 14.24 8.74 -22.16
N GLU A 126 14.79 9.82 -21.58
CA GLU A 126 14.37 10.38 -20.30
C GLU A 126 12.89 10.79 -20.32
N LYS A 127 12.46 11.47 -21.40
CA LYS A 127 11.05 11.83 -21.59
C LYS A 127 10.15 10.59 -21.62
N THR A 128 10.48 9.60 -22.45
CA THR A 128 9.70 8.37 -22.59
C THR A 128 9.67 7.57 -21.29
N ALA A 129 10.78 7.53 -20.55
CA ALA A 129 10.85 6.89 -19.25
C ALA A 129 9.95 7.59 -18.22
N SER A 130 9.92 8.93 -18.22
CA SER A 130 9.02 9.71 -17.36
C SER A 130 7.55 9.44 -17.71
N GLU A 131 7.18 9.49 -18.99
CA GLU A 131 5.80 9.22 -19.43
C GLU A 131 5.35 7.80 -19.07
N LYS A 132 6.23 6.81 -19.25
CA LYS A 132 5.96 5.42 -18.86
C LYS A 132 5.78 5.30 -17.35
N ARG A 133 6.65 5.96 -16.56
CA ARG A 133 6.54 6.02 -15.10
C ARG A 133 5.19 6.62 -14.68
N ASP A 134 4.81 7.75 -15.25
CA ASP A 134 3.57 8.44 -14.90
C ASP A 134 2.34 7.60 -15.28
N LYS A 135 2.37 6.91 -16.43
CA LYS A 135 1.30 6.01 -16.84
C LYS A 135 1.18 4.79 -15.91
N GLU A 136 2.29 4.16 -15.55
CA GLU A 136 2.29 2.93 -14.74
C GLU A 136 2.06 3.20 -13.25
N ILE A 137 2.53 4.33 -12.74
CA ILE A 137 2.46 4.67 -11.32
C ILE A 137 1.29 5.60 -11.02
N GLY A 138 0.95 6.53 -11.93
CA GLY A 138 -0.09 7.52 -11.70
C GLY A 138 -1.48 6.90 -11.47
N GLN A 139 -1.85 5.87 -12.25
CA GLN A 139 -3.10 5.14 -12.01
C GLN A 139 -3.06 4.40 -10.67
N LYS A 140 -1.94 3.75 -10.34
CA LYS A 140 -1.80 3.02 -9.07
C LYS A 140 -1.89 3.96 -7.87
N LEU A 141 -1.33 5.17 -7.94
CA LEU A 141 -1.44 6.16 -6.87
C LEU A 141 -2.91 6.59 -6.65
N LYS A 142 -3.66 6.81 -7.73
CA LYS A 142 -5.10 7.09 -7.64
C LYS A 142 -5.88 5.92 -7.05
N ASP A 143 -5.55 4.70 -7.45
CA ASP A 143 -6.20 3.50 -6.92
C ASP A 143 -5.93 3.34 -5.42
N VAL A 144 -4.68 3.57 -4.97
CA VAL A 144 -4.32 3.56 -3.55
C VAL A 144 -5.12 4.59 -2.77
N GLN A 145 -5.18 5.84 -3.25
CA GLN A 145 -5.97 6.89 -2.60
C GLN A 145 -7.45 6.51 -2.49
N GLY A 146 -8.04 5.97 -3.57
CA GLY A 146 -9.44 5.52 -3.55
C GLY A 146 -9.69 4.37 -2.57
N LEU A 147 -8.74 3.45 -2.43
CA LEU A 147 -8.80 2.37 -1.44
C LEU A 147 -8.68 2.88 -0.01
N GLU A 148 -7.83 3.88 0.24
CA GLU A 148 -7.70 4.53 1.55
C GLU A 148 -9.01 5.23 1.96
N GLU A 149 -9.62 5.99 1.07
CA GLU A 149 -10.92 6.65 1.30
C GLU A 149 -12.06 5.63 1.54
N ASN A 150 -12.08 4.52 0.81
CA ASN A 150 -13.05 3.45 1.03
C ASN A 150 -12.84 2.76 2.38
N THR A 151 -11.58 2.53 2.76
CA THR A 151 -11.23 1.92 4.05
C THR A 151 -11.69 2.79 5.21
N ALA A 152 -11.48 4.11 5.13
CA ALA A 152 -11.96 5.06 6.13
C ALA A 152 -13.49 5.02 6.26
N ARG A 153 -14.22 5.09 5.14
CA ARG A 153 -15.69 5.02 5.12
C ARG A 153 -16.23 3.70 5.69
N HIS A 154 -15.58 2.58 5.38
CA HIS A 154 -15.97 1.28 5.93
C HIS A 154 -15.70 1.20 7.43
N ALA A 155 -14.60 1.77 7.92
CA ALA A 155 -14.31 1.82 9.35
C ALA A 155 -15.37 2.62 10.13
N GLU A 156 -15.79 3.79 9.61
CA GLU A 156 -16.88 4.59 10.18
C GLU A 156 -18.20 3.80 10.20
N THR A 157 -18.50 3.08 9.11
CA THR A 157 -19.70 2.25 9.02
C THR A 157 -19.69 1.11 10.05
N ILE A 158 -18.54 0.45 10.23
CA ILE A 158 -18.36 -0.60 11.25
C ILE A 158 -18.60 -0.03 12.64
N GLN A 159 -18.06 1.15 12.94
CA GLN A 159 -18.27 1.81 14.23
C GLN A 159 -19.76 2.09 14.49
N LYS A 160 -20.46 2.63 13.48
CA LYS A 160 -21.90 2.90 13.56
C LYS A 160 -22.71 1.62 13.80
N LEU A 161 -22.48 0.58 13.01
CA LEU A 161 -23.17 -0.70 13.15
C LEU A 161 -22.88 -1.36 14.51
N THR A 162 -21.66 -1.24 15.01
CA THR A 162 -21.29 -1.76 16.34
C THR A 162 -22.09 -1.07 17.44
N LYS A 163 -22.27 0.25 17.34
CA LYS A 163 -23.11 1.01 18.27
C LYS A 163 -24.58 0.57 18.20
N GLU A 164 -25.14 0.47 16.99
CA GLU A 164 -26.53 0.03 16.79
C GLU A 164 -26.79 -1.38 17.35
N ILE A 165 -25.82 -2.30 17.19
CA ILE A 165 -25.88 -3.65 17.77
C ILE A 165 -25.90 -3.58 19.30
N SER A 166 -25.01 -2.78 19.91
CA SER A 166 -24.97 -2.59 21.37
C SER A 166 -26.28 -2.03 21.91
N ASP A 167 -26.81 -0.98 21.28
CA ASP A 167 -28.07 -0.34 21.68
C ASP A 167 -29.24 -1.34 21.60
N SER A 168 -29.28 -2.16 20.54
CA SER A 168 -30.30 -3.20 20.36
C SER A 168 -30.20 -4.32 21.40
N GLN A 169 -28.98 -4.72 21.79
CA GLN A 169 -28.76 -5.72 22.83
C GLN A 169 -29.24 -5.23 24.20
N GLN A 170 -28.96 -3.97 24.54
CA GLN A 170 -29.44 -3.36 25.78
C GLN A 170 -30.98 -3.27 25.83
N ALA A 171 -31.60 -2.85 24.73
CA ALA A 171 -33.06 -2.78 24.61
C ALA A 171 -33.70 -4.17 24.76
N MET A 172 -33.10 -5.19 24.14
CA MET A 172 -33.56 -6.58 24.24
C MET A 172 -33.53 -7.10 25.67
N GLU A 173 -32.45 -6.82 26.40
CA GLU A 173 -32.31 -7.27 27.79
C GLU A 173 -33.35 -6.59 28.70
N LYS A 174 -33.57 -5.28 28.52
CA LYS A 174 -34.61 -4.55 29.24
C LYS A 174 -36.00 -5.13 28.97
N LEU A 175 -36.32 -5.44 27.72
CA LEU A 175 -37.60 -6.06 27.36
C LEU A 175 -37.78 -7.44 28.00
N LYS A 176 -36.72 -8.27 28.03
CA LYS A 176 -36.78 -9.58 28.70
C LYS A 176 -37.08 -9.45 30.19
N GLN A 177 -36.47 -8.47 30.86
CA GLN A 177 -36.74 -8.19 32.27
C GLN A 177 -38.20 -7.76 32.48
N THR A 178 -38.71 -6.83 31.66
CA THR A 178 -40.11 -6.42 31.71
C THR A 178 -41.07 -7.59 31.49
N ILE A 179 -40.80 -8.44 30.49
CA ILE A 179 -41.62 -9.64 30.23
C ILE A 179 -41.65 -10.55 31.47
N ALA A 180 -40.49 -10.86 32.05
CA ALA A 180 -40.42 -11.72 33.23
C ALA A 180 -41.17 -11.12 34.44
N GLU A 181 -41.07 -9.81 34.65
CA GLU A 181 -41.81 -9.12 35.70
C GLU A 181 -43.34 -9.17 35.49
N GLU A 182 -43.79 -8.92 34.26
CA GLU A 182 -45.21 -8.94 33.91
C GLU A 182 -45.80 -10.36 34.00
N GLU A 183 -45.10 -11.37 33.50
CA GLU A 183 -45.48 -12.78 33.66
C GLU A 183 -45.57 -13.17 35.14
N GLY A 184 -44.60 -12.74 35.96
CA GLY A 184 -44.61 -12.98 37.40
C GLY A 184 -45.79 -12.30 38.12
N LYS A 185 -46.16 -11.07 37.73
CA LYS A 185 -47.37 -10.39 38.25
C LYS A 185 -48.64 -11.12 37.82
N LEU A 186 -48.75 -11.50 36.55
CA LEU A 186 -49.92 -12.19 36.03
C LEU A 186 -50.15 -13.53 36.74
N ASN A 187 -49.09 -14.33 36.93
CA ASN A 187 -49.16 -15.60 37.62
C ASN A 187 -49.57 -15.44 39.09
N ARG A 188 -49.00 -14.46 39.81
CA ARG A 188 -49.39 -14.17 41.20
C ARG A 188 -50.85 -13.75 41.31
N ASN A 189 -51.32 -12.87 40.42
CA ASN A 189 -52.73 -12.44 40.40
C ASN A 189 -53.66 -13.62 40.11
N LYS A 190 -53.31 -14.48 39.14
CA LYS A 190 -54.08 -15.68 38.82
C LYS A 190 -54.16 -16.63 40.01
N GLN A 191 -53.03 -16.95 40.65
CA GLN A 191 -53.00 -17.81 41.84
C GLN A 191 -53.81 -17.21 42.98
N GLY A 192 -53.62 -15.93 43.29
CA GLY A 192 -54.36 -15.24 44.33
C GLY A 192 -55.87 -15.24 44.09
N TYR A 193 -56.31 -15.04 42.84
CA TYR A 193 -57.72 -15.13 42.48
C TYR A 193 -58.29 -16.53 42.69
N LEU A 194 -57.59 -17.58 42.24
CA LEU A 194 -58.02 -18.97 42.42
C LEU A 194 -58.13 -19.34 43.91
N THR A 195 -57.15 -18.98 44.73
CA THR A 195 -57.19 -19.19 46.18
C THR A 195 -58.36 -18.44 46.83
N ALA A 196 -58.62 -17.20 46.42
CA ALA A 196 -59.77 -16.43 46.92
C ALA A 196 -61.12 -17.07 46.53
N CYS A 197 -61.23 -17.62 45.31
CA CYS A 197 -62.39 -18.39 44.89
C CYS A 197 -62.60 -19.63 45.74
N GLU A 198 -61.55 -20.44 45.96
CA GLU A 198 -61.60 -21.63 46.81
C GLU A 198 -62.05 -21.29 48.24
N ALA A 199 -61.50 -20.22 48.83
CA ALA A 199 -61.90 -19.74 50.15
C ALA A 199 -63.38 -19.33 50.20
N MET A 200 -63.88 -18.63 49.17
CA MET A 200 -65.30 -18.26 49.08
C MET A 200 -66.22 -19.47 48.89
N PHE A 201 -65.83 -20.44 48.06
CA PHE A 201 -66.59 -21.68 47.92
C PHE A 201 -66.68 -22.42 49.25
N GLY A 202 -65.57 -22.55 49.98
CA GLY A 202 -65.57 -23.16 51.33
C GLY A 202 -66.49 -22.43 52.30
N LYS A 203 -66.41 -21.10 52.36
CA LYS A 203 -67.30 -20.29 53.21
C LYS A 203 -68.78 -20.50 52.86
N ILE A 204 -69.14 -20.49 51.58
CA ILE A 204 -70.53 -20.72 51.15
C ILE A 204 -70.99 -22.13 51.55
N ALA A 205 -70.15 -23.15 51.39
CA ALA A 205 -70.47 -24.53 51.79
C ALA A 205 -70.69 -24.67 53.30
N ASP A 206 -69.85 -24.03 54.11
CA ASP A 206 -70.02 -23.98 55.57
C ASP A 206 -71.31 -23.25 55.96
N ASP A 207 -71.60 -22.12 55.31
CA ASP A 207 -72.81 -21.33 55.53
C ASP A 207 -74.06 -22.16 55.17
N ILE A 208 -74.05 -22.90 54.06
CA ILE A 208 -75.14 -23.83 53.68
C ILE A 208 -75.36 -24.91 54.75
N THR A 209 -74.28 -25.53 55.25
CA THR A 209 -74.36 -26.59 56.26
C THR A 209 -74.98 -26.07 57.56
N LYS A 210 -74.57 -24.86 57.99
CA LYS A 210 -75.13 -24.20 59.18
C LYS A 210 -76.62 -23.90 58.99
N ILE A 211 -77.02 -23.38 57.84
CA ILE A 211 -78.43 -23.10 57.51
C ILE A 211 -79.25 -24.39 57.60
N GLN A 212 -78.81 -25.48 56.97
CA GLN A 212 -79.53 -26.76 56.98
C GLN A 212 -79.65 -27.42 58.35
N THR A 213 -78.71 -27.14 59.27
CA THR A 213 -78.69 -27.77 60.61
C THR A 213 -79.52 -26.98 61.64
N ASN A 214 -79.67 -25.67 61.45
CA ASN A 214 -80.25 -24.77 62.45
C ASN A 214 -81.64 -24.22 62.08
N LEU A 215 -82.15 -24.52 60.88
CA LEU A 215 -83.50 -24.20 60.41
C LEU A 215 -84.24 -25.50 60.11
#